data_AF-A0A258C4E9-F1
#
_entry.id   AF-A0A258C4E9-F1
#
_cell.length_a   1.000
_cell.length_b   1.000
_cell.length_c   1.000
_cell.angle_alpha   90.00
_cell.angle_beta   90.00
_cell.angle_gamma   90.00
#
_symmetry.space_group_name_H-M   'P 1'
#
loop_
_entity.id
_entity.type
_entity.pdbx_description
1 polymer ?
#
loop_
_entity_poly.entity_id
_entity_poly.type
_entity_poly.pdbx_seq_one_letter_code
_entity_poly.pdbx_strand_id
1 'polypeptide(L)'
;MTPKQIQLSTSWAAIHEGAGQALEWIREVRGNAPRLDSEADSFNLKLHRARNLARSLGRVAGTPMTIGFFGLSQAGKSYLISALAANQQGKLETLYGDTRLDFIKHVNPPGGGKEATGLVTRFSRTAKSGPASHPVELKLFSEIELAKILANAWFNDFNQELVDYELDEPRIARILKPFENGATNAPQAGVSADDVVSLWDYLRDNFEKSIRKLEHLYWPRAMELAPRLSCTQRAELFSILWGEQPELTNLYIQLASTLQRLGHAPRVFAPLSVLVSRDGDGYSQRDSIMNVDMLERLGSSRDLPVEVCPAPGDNLLPAVGVPVVQLAALTAEMIFPLVNPTCDPQVEQVDLLDFPGYRGRLGIRS
;
A
#
# COMPACT_ATOMS: atom_id res chain seq x y z
N MET A 1 16.64 -15.75 8.46
CA MET A 1 16.01 -16.59 7.43
C MET A 1 16.64 -17.96 7.43
N THR A 2 15.88 -19.01 7.14
CA THR A 2 16.40 -20.37 6.97
C THR A 2 17.07 -20.55 5.59
N PRO A 3 17.96 -21.54 5.41
CA PRO A 3 18.55 -21.83 4.09
C PRO A 3 17.52 -22.09 2.99
N LYS A 4 16.40 -22.76 3.33
CA LYS A 4 15.29 -23.01 2.39
C LYS A 4 14.59 -21.71 1.96
N GLN A 5 14.39 -20.78 2.89
CA GLN A 5 13.79 -19.47 2.58
C GLN A 5 14.68 -18.65 1.64
N ILE A 6 15.99 -18.67 1.87
CA ILE A 6 16.98 -17.99 1.02
C ILE A 6 16.92 -18.59 -0.39
N GLN A 7 17.00 -19.93 -0.52
CA GLN A 7 16.91 -20.60 -1.82
C GLN A 7 15.60 -20.29 -2.55
N LEU A 8 14.47 -20.32 -1.85
CA LEU A 8 13.16 -20.02 -2.44
C LEU A 8 13.10 -18.57 -2.93
N SER A 9 13.60 -17.61 -2.13
CA SER A 9 13.68 -16.19 -2.50
C SER A 9 14.56 -15.99 -3.75
N THR A 10 15.72 -16.64 -3.82
CA THR A 10 16.61 -16.61 -4.99
C THR A 10 15.94 -17.18 -6.24
N SER A 11 15.24 -18.31 -6.13
CA SER A 11 14.53 -18.91 -7.27
C SER A 11 13.44 -17.99 -7.83
N TRP A 12 12.67 -17.32 -6.96
CA TRP A 12 11.67 -16.34 -7.41
C TRP A 12 12.32 -15.11 -8.04
N ALA A 13 13.45 -14.64 -7.51
CA ALA A 13 14.21 -13.55 -8.13
C ALA A 13 14.66 -13.91 -9.56
N ALA A 14 15.12 -15.15 -9.78
CA ALA A 14 15.52 -15.63 -11.10
C ALA A 14 14.35 -15.67 -12.09
N ILE A 15 13.14 -16.07 -11.66
CA ILE A 15 11.93 -16.03 -12.51
C ILE A 15 11.59 -14.58 -12.89
N HIS A 16 11.64 -13.66 -11.92
CA HIS A 16 11.36 -12.25 -12.16
C HIS A 16 12.36 -11.64 -13.17
N GLU A 17 13.65 -11.92 -13.00
CA GLU A 17 14.70 -11.47 -13.90
C GLU A 17 14.56 -12.07 -15.31
N GLY A 18 14.40 -13.39 -15.41
CA GLY A 18 14.26 -14.08 -16.69
C GLY A 18 13.02 -13.63 -17.48
N ALA A 19 11.90 -13.38 -16.80
CA ALA A 19 10.72 -12.81 -17.44
C ALA A 19 10.96 -11.36 -17.92
N GLY A 20 11.82 -10.59 -17.22
CA GLY A 20 12.28 -9.28 -17.67
C GLY A 20 13.15 -9.34 -18.92
N GLN A 21 14.08 -10.28 -18.97
CA GLN A 21 14.92 -10.51 -20.14
C GLN A 21 14.07 -10.92 -21.36
N ALA A 22 13.04 -11.75 -21.15
CA ALA A 22 12.09 -12.11 -22.21
C ALA A 22 11.29 -10.91 -22.73
N LEU A 23 10.84 -10.01 -21.85
CA LEU A 23 10.16 -8.76 -22.24
C LEU A 23 11.07 -7.86 -23.10
N GLU A 24 12.34 -7.73 -22.73
CA GLU A 24 13.30 -6.94 -23.51
C GLU A 24 13.55 -7.58 -24.88
N TRP A 25 13.75 -8.90 -24.91
CA TRP A 25 13.93 -9.64 -26.16
C TRP A 25 12.72 -9.49 -27.11
N ILE A 26 11.49 -9.59 -26.59
CA ILE A 26 10.28 -9.36 -27.40
C ILE A 26 10.29 -7.93 -27.97
N ARG A 27 10.64 -6.93 -27.16
CA ARG A 27 10.71 -5.53 -27.60
C ARG A 27 11.70 -5.34 -28.75
N GLU A 28 12.88 -5.94 -28.66
CA GLU A 28 13.94 -5.83 -29.68
C GLU A 28 13.58 -6.56 -30.98
N VAL A 29 12.92 -7.71 -30.89
CA VAL A 29 12.75 -8.61 -32.05
C VAL A 29 11.40 -8.42 -32.76
N ARG A 30 10.34 -7.99 -32.07
CA ARG A 30 8.97 -7.96 -32.62
C ARG A 30 8.88 -7.17 -33.94
N GLY A 31 9.60 -6.07 -34.08
CA GLY A 31 9.59 -5.24 -35.29
C GLY A 31 10.07 -5.94 -36.57
N ASN A 32 10.89 -7.00 -36.42
CA ASN A 32 11.46 -7.75 -37.55
C ASN A 32 10.92 -9.18 -37.67
N ALA A 33 9.98 -9.59 -36.80
CA ALA A 33 9.45 -10.94 -36.73
C ALA A 33 7.91 -10.95 -36.71
N PRO A 34 7.25 -10.93 -37.89
CA PRO A 34 5.78 -10.78 -37.97
C PRO A 34 4.98 -11.81 -37.17
N ARG A 35 5.47 -13.06 -37.09
CA ARG A 35 4.83 -14.11 -36.28
C ARG A 35 4.92 -13.86 -34.77
N LEU A 36 6.02 -13.28 -34.31
CA LEU A 36 6.18 -12.92 -32.91
C LEU A 36 5.32 -11.69 -32.59
N ASP A 37 5.33 -10.69 -33.48
CA ASP A 37 4.58 -9.44 -33.28
C ASP A 37 3.08 -9.67 -33.09
N SER A 38 2.48 -10.61 -33.84
CA SER A 38 1.07 -10.96 -33.70
C SER A 38 0.67 -11.50 -32.31
N GLU A 39 1.62 -12.00 -31.52
CA GLU A 39 1.38 -12.55 -30.18
C GLU A 39 2.08 -11.76 -29.07
N ALA A 40 2.91 -10.79 -29.41
CA ALA A 40 3.80 -10.07 -28.50
C ALA A 40 3.05 -9.43 -27.32
N ASP A 41 1.91 -8.81 -27.57
CA ASP A 41 1.15 -8.14 -26.51
C ASP A 41 0.55 -9.14 -25.50
N SER A 42 0.08 -10.29 -25.98
CA SER A 42 -0.40 -11.38 -25.12
C SER A 42 0.74 -11.96 -24.27
N PHE A 43 1.92 -12.14 -24.87
CA PHE A 43 3.11 -12.61 -24.15
C PHE A 43 3.60 -11.59 -23.12
N ASN A 44 3.66 -10.31 -23.48
CA ASN A 44 4.06 -9.24 -22.56
C ASN A 44 3.17 -9.24 -21.32
N LEU A 45 1.85 -9.32 -21.51
CA LEU A 45 0.91 -9.38 -20.39
C LEU A 45 1.15 -10.59 -19.48
N LYS A 46 1.37 -11.78 -20.04
CA LYS A 46 1.69 -13.00 -19.27
C LYS A 46 3.02 -12.88 -18.52
N LEU A 47 4.03 -12.28 -19.14
CA LEU A 47 5.34 -12.06 -18.52
C LEU A 47 5.28 -11.06 -17.37
N HIS A 48 4.55 -9.95 -17.52
CA HIS A 48 4.28 -9.01 -16.43
C HIS A 48 3.54 -9.66 -15.26
N ARG A 49 2.55 -10.53 -15.54
CA ARG A 49 1.89 -11.35 -14.50
C ARG A 49 2.86 -12.27 -13.78
N ALA A 50 3.72 -12.97 -14.52
CA ALA A 50 4.74 -13.85 -13.95
C ALA A 50 5.72 -13.06 -13.07
N ARG A 51 6.14 -11.88 -13.50
CA ARG A 51 6.97 -10.97 -12.70
C ARG A 51 6.27 -10.53 -11.42
N ASN A 52 5.01 -10.11 -11.49
CA ASN A 52 4.22 -9.76 -10.31
C ASN A 52 4.12 -10.91 -9.30
N LEU A 53 3.82 -12.11 -9.78
CA LEU A 53 3.75 -13.31 -8.94
C LEU A 53 5.11 -13.62 -8.30
N ALA A 54 6.19 -13.60 -9.09
CA ALA A 54 7.54 -13.85 -8.61
C ALA A 54 8.01 -12.80 -7.60
N ARG A 55 7.75 -11.51 -7.84
CA ARG A 55 8.01 -10.42 -6.89
C ARG A 55 7.29 -10.63 -5.56
N SER A 56 6.01 -10.98 -5.62
CA SER A 56 5.19 -11.24 -4.43
C SER A 56 5.70 -12.44 -3.64
N LEU A 57 5.90 -13.58 -4.29
CA LEU A 57 6.35 -14.82 -3.65
C LEU A 57 7.80 -14.74 -3.16
N GLY A 58 8.68 -14.06 -3.91
CA GLY A 58 10.07 -13.81 -3.50
C GLY A 58 10.16 -12.97 -2.22
N ARG A 59 9.28 -11.97 -2.07
CA ARG A 59 9.15 -11.17 -0.85
C ARG A 59 8.64 -12.02 0.32
N VAL A 60 7.55 -12.76 0.12
CA VAL A 60 6.91 -13.57 1.18
C VAL A 60 7.81 -14.73 1.64
N ALA A 61 8.61 -15.30 0.75
CA ALA A 61 9.58 -16.35 1.09
C ALA A 61 10.59 -15.91 2.16
N GLY A 62 10.91 -14.61 2.23
CA GLY A 62 11.83 -14.05 3.22
C GLY A 62 11.19 -13.63 4.54
N THR A 63 9.86 -13.56 4.63
CA THR A 63 9.17 -13.07 5.83
C THR A 63 8.93 -14.18 6.87
N PRO A 64 8.84 -13.84 8.17
CA PRO A 64 8.38 -14.78 9.19
C PRO A 64 6.98 -15.33 8.87
N MET A 65 6.70 -16.54 9.36
CA MET A 65 5.34 -17.07 9.35
C MET A 65 4.42 -16.07 10.05
N THR A 66 3.26 -15.80 9.46
CA THR A 66 2.37 -14.75 9.94
C THR A 66 0.94 -15.29 10.09
N ILE A 67 0.29 -15.01 11.22
CA ILE A 67 -1.14 -15.28 11.44
C ILE A 67 -1.89 -13.95 11.37
N GLY A 68 -2.85 -13.84 10.44
CA GLY A 68 -3.70 -12.67 10.32
C GLY A 68 -5.04 -12.84 11.01
N PHE A 69 -5.44 -11.85 11.81
CA PHE A 69 -6.75 -11.80 12.44
C PHE A 69 -7.66 -10.80 11.72
N PHE A 70 -8.78 -11.30 11.24
CA PHE A 70 -9.83 -10.53 10.57
C PHE A 70 -11.21 -11.02 11.03
N GLY A 71 -12.16 -10.11 11.22
CA GLY A 71 -13.54 -10.45 11.57
C GLY A 71 -14.30 -9.31 12.26
N LEU A 72 -15.62 -9.47 12.36
CA LEU A 72 -16.55 -8.45 12.89
C LEU A 72 -16.38 -8.18 14.38
N SER A 73 -15.97 -9.18 15.18
CA SER A 73 -15.79 -9.03 16.63
C SER A 73 -14.42 -8.46 16.96
N GLN A 74 -14.34 -7.13 17.10
CA GLN A 74 -13.11 -6.47 17.52
C GLN A 74 -12.63 -6.98 18.89
N ALA A 75 -13.53 -7.18 19.84
CA ALA A 75 -13.20 -7.70 21.17
C ALA A 75 -12.63 -9.13 21.11
N GLY A 76 -13.25 -10.01 20.31
CA GLY A 76 -12.77 -11.39 20.14
C GLY A 76 -11.39 -11.47 19.48
N LYS A 77 -11.16 -10.60 18.48
CA LYS A 77 -9.84 -10.46 17.84
C LYS A 77 -8.77 -9.98 18.82
N SER A 78 -9.03 -8.90 19.56
CA SER A 78 -8.10 -8.39 20.58
C SER A 78 -7.80 -9.43 21.65
N TYR A 79 -8.80 -10.22 22.05
CA TYR A 79 -8.61 -11.34 22.98
C TYR A 79 -7.67 -12.40 22.41
N LEU A 80 -7.88 -12.86 21.17
CA LEU A 80 -7.02 -13.86 20.52
C LEU A 80 -5.58 -13.37 20.36
N ILE A 81 -5.39 -12.13 19.92
CA ILE A 81 -4.06 -11.52 19.80
C ILE A 81 -3.39 -11.47 21.18
N SER A 82 -4.10 -11.03 22.22
CA SER A 82 -3.54 -10.99 23.57
C SER A 82 -3.20 -12.38 24.08
N ALA A 83 -4.06 -13.38 23.86
CA ALA A 83 -3.79 -14.76 24.28
C ALA A 83 -2.53 -15.37 23.64
N LEU A 84 -2.20 -14.96 22.41
CA LEU A 84 -1.05 -15.48 21.67
C LEU A 84 0.21 -14.64 21.86
N ALA A 85 0.11 -13.31 21.79
CA ALA A 85 1.28 -12.43 21.81
C ALA A 85 1.65 -11.88 23.19
N ALA A 86 0.73 -11.88 24.16
CA ALA A 86 1.01 -11.27 25.45
C ALA A 86 2.05 -12.06 26.25
N ASN A 87 2.73 -11.33 27.12
CA ASN A 87 3.62 -11.93 28.11
C ASN A 87 2.83 -12.58 29.26
N GLN A 88 3.55 -13.17 30.21
CA GLN A 88 2.97 -13.79 31.42
C GLN A 88 2.08 -12.85 32.24
N GLN A 89 2.22 -11.53 32.07
CA GLN A 89 1.42 -10.50 32.74
C GLN A 89 0.22 -10.04 31.91
N GLY A 90 -0.03 -10.65 30.75
CA GLY A 90 -1.11 -10.28 29.83
C GLY A 90 -0.87 -8.97 29.08
N LYS A 91 0.39 -8.51 28.97
CA LYS A 91 0.73 -7.23 28.33
C LYS A 91 1.40 -7.41 26.97
N LEU A 92 1.14 -6.45 26.08
CA LEU A 92 1.72 -6.36 24.74
C LEU A 92 2.65 -5.14 24.70
N GLU A 93 3.89 -5.33 25.14
CA GLU A 93 4.83 -4.22 25.32
C GLU A 93 5.87 -4.15 24.21
N THR A 94 6.23 -2.92 23.83
CA THR A 94 7.32 -2.56 22.94
C THR A 94 8.31 -1.63 23.64
N LEU A 95 9.50 -1.50 23.05
CA LEU A 95 10.50 -0.51 23.42
C LEU A 95 10.85 0.32 22.16
N TYR A 96 10.37 1.55 22.12
CA TYR A 96 10.66 2.52 21.06
C TYR A 96 11.69 3.55 21.57
N GLY A 97 12.94 3.41 21.13
CA GLY A 97 14.06 4.11 21.79
C GLY A 97 14.15 3.68 23.25
N ASP A 98 14.09 4.64 24.18
CA ASP A 98 14.07 4.36 25.62
C ASP A 98 12.64 4.29 26.20
N THR A 99 11.62 4.43 25.36
CA THR A 99 10.22 4.51 25.80
C THR A 99 9.53 3.16 25.71
N ARG A 100 9.14 2.61 26.86
CA ARG A 100 8.34 1.38 26.95
C ARG A 100 6.85 1.70 26.86
N LEU A 101 6.16 1.07 25.92
CA LEU A 101 4.71 1.24 25.73
C LEU A 101 4.00 -0.11 25.70
N ASP A 102 2.86 -0.18 26.39
CA ASP A 102 1.84 -1.22 26.16
C ASP A 102 0.91 -0.82 25.01
N PHE A 103 0.68 -1.73 24.05
CA PHE A 103 -0.14 -1.50 22.87
C PHE A 103 -1.60 -1.16 23.23
N ILE A 104 -2.22 -1.97 24.09
CA ILE A 104 -3.64 -1.85 24.43
C ILE A 104 -3.90 -0.55 25.19
N LYS A 105 -3.01 -0.21 26.13
CA LYS A 105 -3.15 0.98 26.97
C LYS A 105 -2.77 2.27 26.25
N HIS A 106 -1.71 2.26 25.44
CA HIS A 106 -1.10 3.50 24.94
C HIS A 106 -1.22 3.71 23.44
N VAL A 107 -1.30 2.68 22.60
CA VAL A 107 -1.25 2.85 21.14
C VAL A 107 -2.61 2.62 20.47
N ASN A 108 -3.34 1.59 20.90
CA ASN A 108 -4.62 1.23 20.32
C ASN A 108 -5.69 2.26 20.74
N PRO A 109 -6.36 2.94 19.79
CA PRO A 109 -7.38 3.93 20.12
C PRO A 109 -8.58 3.31 20.85
N PRO A 110 -9.15 3.97 21.89
CA PRO A 110 -10.34 3.51 22.58
C PRO A 110 -11.53 3.57 21.61
N GLY A 111 -11.88 2.44 21.02
CA GLY A 111 -12.93 2.34 20.00
C GLY A 111 -14.33 2.40 20.60
N GLY A 112 -14.76 3.57 21.11
CA GLY A 112 -16.03 3.84 21.81
C GLY A 112 -17.31 3.39 21.09
N GLY A 113 -17.49 2.08 20.92
CA GLY A 113 -18.54 1.45 20.12
C GLY A 113 -18.31 1.44 18.60
N LYS A 114 -17.19 1.96 18.09
CA LYS A 114 -16.82 1.98 16.67
C LYS A 114 -15.36 1.58 16.50
N GLU A 115 -15.03 0.93 15.39
CA GLU A 115 -13.65 0.61 15.04
C GLU A 115 -12.87 1.90 14.81
N ALA A 116 -11.92 2.21 15.68
CA ALA A 116 -11.12 3.43 15.62
C ALA A 116 -9.79 3.26 14.87
N THR A 117 -9.33 2.02 14.64
CA THR A 117 -8.03 1.76 14.02
C THR A 117 -8.09 1.79 12.49
N GLY A 118 -7.20 2.56 11.84
CA GLY A 118 -7.20 2.75 10.37
C GLY A 118 -6.16 1.96 9.58
N LEU A 119 -5.21 1.31 10.27
CA LEU A 119 -4.07 0.63 9.64
C LEU A 119 -3.81 -0.75 10.27
N VAL A 120 -3.13 -1.62 9.54
CA VAL A 120 -2.77 -2.96 10.04
C VAL A 120 -1.63 -2.87 11.04
N THR A 121 -1.74 -3.54 12.18
CA THR A 121 -0.62 -3.65 13.14
C THR A 121 0.04 -5.02 13.04
N ARG A 122 1.34 -5.06 12.80
CA ARG A 122 2.16 -6.28 12.90
C ARG A 122 2.84 -6.36 14.25
N PHE A 123 2.46 -7.33 15.06
CA PHE A 123 3.21 -7.72 16.24
C PHE A 123 4.32 -8.68 15.83
N SER A 124 5.57 -8.31 16.06
CA SER A 124 6.72 -9.13 15.70
C SER A 124 7.78 -9.11 16.78
N ARG A 125 8.40 -10.27 17.01
CA ARG A 125 9.50 -10.45 17.97
C ARG A 125 10.88 -10.44 17.32
N THR A 126 10.89 -10.66 16.01
CA THR A 126 12.10 -10.61 15.20
C THR A 126 12.38 -9.21 14.67
N ALA A 127 11.34 -8.36 14.62
CA ALA A 127 11.47 -6.95 14.30
C ALA A 127 12.25 -6.21 15.38
N LYS A 128 12.94 -5.14 14.97
CA LYS A 128 13.63 -4.21 15.86
C LYS A 128 13.02 -2.83 15.68
N SER A 129 13.05 -2.03 16.74
CA SER A 129 12.74 -0.61 16.62
C SER A 129 13.74 0.07 15.69
N GLY A 130 13.29 1.12 15.01
CA GLY A 130 14.15 2.01 14.26
C GLY A 130 15.15 2.78 15.14
N PRO A 131 15.87 3.75 14.55
CA PRO A 131 16.72 4.66 15.30
C PRO A 131 15.94 5.36 16.42
N ALA A 132 16.59 5.70 17.53
CA ALA A 132 15.93 6.29 18.70
C ALA A 132 15.14 7.57 18.39
N SER A 133 15.56 8.36 17.40
CA SER A 133 14.83 9.56 16.95
C SER A 133 13.58 9.25 16.13
N HIS A 134 13.55 8.12 15.43
CA HIS A 134 12.45 7.68 14.55
C HIS A 134 12.18 6.18 14.78
N PRO A 135 11.66 5.80 15.97
CA PRO A 135 11.66 4.41 16.38
C PRO A 135 10.54 3.57 15.74
N VAL A 136 9.54 4.21 15.13
CA VAL A 136 8.34 3.57 14.58
C VAL A 136 8.53 3.25 13.11
N GLU A 137 8.49 1.97 12.73
CA GLU A 137 8.55 1.54 11.33
C GLU A 137 7.14 1.44 10.73
N LEU A 138 6.93 2.14 9.61
CA LEU A 138 5.68 2.15 8.85
C LEU A 138 5.95 1.65 7.43
N LYS A 139 5.16 0.69 6.96
CA LYS A 139 5.11 0.30 5.55
C LYS A 139 4.06 1.12 4.84
N LEU A 140 4.43 1.66 3.68
CA LEU A 140 3.58 2.53 2.91
C LEU A 140 2.90 1.78 1.76
N PHE A 141 1.73 2.26 1.36
CA PHE A 141 1.16 1.92 0.06
C PHE A 141 2.04 2.47 -1.06
N SER A 142 2.17 1.68 -2.11
CA SER A 142 2.68 2.13 -3.40
C SER A 142 1.65 2.98 -4.14
N GLU A 143 2.11 3.76 -5.11
CA GLU A 143 1.25 4.65 -5.89
C GLU A 143 0.15 3.88 -6.65
N ILE A 144 0.46 2.66 -7.12
CA ILE A 144 -0.54 1.82 -7.80
C ILE A 144 -1.60 1.26 -6.84
N GLU A 145 -1.25 1.03 -5.57
CA GLU A 145 -2.21 0.59 -4.56
C GLU A 145 -3.18 1.73 -4.22
N LEU A 146 -2.73 2.99 -4.27
CA LEU A 146 -3.63 4.14 -4.17
C LEU A 146 -4.65 4.14 -5.30
N ALA A 147 -4.24 3.88 -6.55
CA ALA A 147 -5.17 3.77 -7.68
C ALA A 147 -6.20 2.63 -7.47
N LYS A 148 -5.78 1.48 -6.91
CA LYS A 148 -6.69 0.38 -6.56
C LYS A 148 -7.69 0.77 -5.47
N ILE A 149 -7.24 1.50 -4.44
CA ILE A 149 -8.09 1.97 -3.34
C ILE A 149 -9.13 2.96 -3.87
N LEU A 150 -8.73 3.95 -4.67
CA LEU A 150 -9.64 4.96 -5.21
C LEU A 150 -10.64 4.37 -6.20
N ALA A 151 -10.21 3.47 -7.08
CA ALA A 151 -11.10 2.76 -7.98
C ALA A 151 -12.06 1.84 -7.21
N ASN A 152 -11.59 1.18 -6.14
CA ASN A 152 -12.47 0.39 -5.27
C ASN A 152 -13.55 1.27 -4.62
N ALA A 153 -13.17 2.42 -4.08
CA ALA A 153 -14.10 3.36 -3.47
C ALA A 153 -15.14 3.83 -4.50
N TRP A 154 -14.73 4.18 -5.72
CA TRP A 154 -15.66 4.53 -6.80
C TRP A 154 -16.71 3.45 -7.06
N PHE A 155 -16.29 2.20 -7.29
CA PHE A 155 -17.25 1.15 -7.65
C PHE A 155 -18.13 0.68 -6.49
N ASN A 156 -17.72 0.91 -5.24
CA ASN A 156 -18.34 0.30 -4.08
C ASN A 156 -19.03 1.29 -3.12
N ASP A 157 -18.59 2.54 -3.09
CA ASP A 157 -19.11 3.58 -2.19
C ASP A 157 -19.95 4.62 -2.93
N PHE A 158 -19.81 4.75 -4.26
CA PHE A 158 -20.64 5.65 -5.06
C PHE A 158 -21.86 4.92 -5.62
N ASN A 159 -23.02 5.55 -5.54
CA ASN A 159 -24.22 5.02 -6.18
C ASN A 159 -24.16 5.23 -7.70
N GLN A 160 -23.68 4.20 -8.40
CA GLN A 160 -23.54 4.18 -9.86
C GLN A 160 -24.86 4.43 -10.61
N GLU A 161 -26.03 4.23 -10.00
CA GLU A 161 -27.33 4.53 -10.63
C GLU A 161 -27.63 6.02 -10.70
N LEU A 162 -27.02 6.83 -9.83
CA LEU A 162 -27.23 8.27 -9.75
C LEU A 162 -26.15 9.07 -10.47
N VAL A 163 -25.05 8.42 -10.83
CA VAL A 163 -23.94 9.05 -11.52
C VAL A 163 -24.15 8.90 -13.04
N ASP A 164 -24.20 10.03 -13.74
CA ASP A 164 -24.19 10.08 -15.20
C ASP A 164 -22.75 9.91 -15.75
N TYR A 165 -22.18 8.72 -15.55
CA TYR A 165 -20.84 8.38 -16.02
C TYR A 165 -20.85 7.07 -16.79
N GLU A 166 -20.65 7.15 -18.10
CA GLU A 166 -20.47 5.98 -18.96
C GLU A 166 -19.05 5.95 -19.55
N LEU A 167 -18.43 4.77 -19.48
CA LEU A 167 -17.23 4.45 -20.23
C LEU A 167 -17.61 4.17 -21.68
N ASP A 168 -17.02 4.90 -22.63
CA ASP A 168 -17.18 4.67 -24.06
C ASP A 168 -15.86 4.89 -24.81
N GLU A 169 -15.80 4.45 -26.07
CA GLU A 169 -14.59 4.60 -26.89
C GLU A 169 -14.17 6.07 -27.08
N PRO A 170 -15.08 7.04 -27.34
CA PRO A 170 -14.72 8.45 -27.41
C PRO A 170 -14.04 8.98 -26.14
N ARG A 171 -14.53 8.60 -24.95
CA ARG A 171 -13.95 9.00 -23.66
C ARG A 171 -12.59 8.36 -23.43
N ILE A 172 -12.44 7.07 -23.74
CA ILE A 172 -11.13 6.40 -23.68
C ILE A 172 -10.12 7.11 -24.57
N ALA A 173 -10.48 7.40 -25.82
CA ALA A 173 -9.62 8.13 -26.75
C ALA A 173 -9.28 9.54 -26.21
N ARG A 174 -10.25 10.23 -25.61
CA ARG A 174 -10.04 11.56 -25.01
C ARG A 174 -9.03 11.53 -23.87
N ILE A 175 -9.10 10.54 -22.99
CA ILE A 175 -8.16 10.38 -21.85
C ILE A 175 -6.75 10.05 -22.35
N LEU A 176 -6.62 9.27 -23.42
CA LEU A 176 -5.31 8.87 -23.96
C LEU A 176 -4.65 9.96 -24.81
N LYS A 177 -5.45 10.81 -25.47
CA LYS A 177 -4.98 11.82 -26.44
C LYS A 177 -3.86 12.73 -25.93
N PRO A 178 -3.91 13.28 -24.70
CA PRO A 178 -2.84 14.14 -24.18
C PRO A 178 -1.47 13.44 -24.08
N PHE A 179 -1.48 12.11 -24.02
CA PHE A 179 -0.30 11.28 -23.77
C PHE A 179 0.18 10.52 -25.02
N GLU A 180 -0.35 10.80 -26.20
CA GLU A 180 0.03 10.10 -27.45
C GLU A 180 1.55 10.09 -27.68
N ASN A 181 2.23 11.20 -27.35
CA ASN A 181 3.68 11.35 -27.46
C ASN A 181 4.45 10.98 -26.16
N GLY A 182 3.74 10.62 -25.09
CA GLY A 182 4.35 10.34 -23.78
C GLY A 182 5.20 9.08 -23.75
N ALA A 183 5.02 8.17 -24.71
CA ALA A 183 5.75 6.90 -24.79
C ALA A 183 7.26 7.07 -25.02
N THR A 184 7.70 8.23 -25.53
CA THR A 184 9.13 8.52 -25.75
C THR A 184 9.82 9.17 -24.55
N ASN A 185 9.07 9.55 -23.51
CA ASN A 185 9.63 10.20 -22.32
C ASN A 185 10.51 9.23 -21.53
N ALA A 186 11.49 9.76 -20.79
CA ALA A 186 12.28 8.96 -19.87
C ALA A 186 11.37 8.30 -18.80
N PRO A 187 11.67 7.05 -18.38
CA PRO A 187 10.95 6.41 -17.29
C PRO A 187 10.92 7.28 -16.02
N GLN A 188 9.77 7.30 -15.36
CA GLN A 188 9.53 8.02 -14.11
C GLN A 188 9.30 7.01 -12.98
N ALA A 189 9.79 7.31 -11.79
CA ALA A 189 9.56 6.46 -10.62
C ALA A 189 8.07 6.46 -10.20
N GLY A 190 7.70 5.46 -9.41
CA GLY A 190 6.38 5.34 -8.75
C GLY A 190 5.49 4.24 -9.33
N VAL A 191 5.39 4.13 -10.66
CA VAL A 191 4.54 3.13 -11.33
C VAL A 191 5.31 2.45 -12.45
N SER A 192 5.38 1.12 -12.44
CA SER A 192 5.93 0.31 -13.53
C SER A 192 4.84 -0.34 -14.39
N ALA A 193 5.22 -0.93 -15.53
CA ALA A 193 4.28 -1.71 -16.35
C ALA A 193 3.75 -2.95 -15.59
N ASP A 194 4.60 -3.57 -14.75
CA ASP A 194 4.17 -4.65 -13.84
C ASP A 194 3.05 -4.15 -12.91
N ASP A 195 3.19 -2.94 -12.38
CA ASP A 195 2.18 -2.33 -11.50
C ASP A 195 0.86 -2.05 -12.26
N VAL A 196 0.92 -1.50 -13.48
CA VAL A 196 -0.29 -1.30 -14.30
C VAL A 196 -1.01 -2.62 -14.56
N VAL A 197 -0.29 -3.70 -14.87
CA VAL A 197 -0.89 -5.04 -15.02
C VAL A 197 -1.52 -5.52 -13.72
N SER A 198 -0.90 -5.22 -12.56
CA SER A 198 -1.49 -5.53 -11.26
C SER A 198 -2.77 -4.76 -10.97
N LEU A 199 -2.87 -3.50 -11.41
CA LEU A 199 -4.11 -2.71 -11.34
C LEU A 199 -5.18 -3.26 -12.29
N TRP A 200 -4.79 -3.59 -13.51
CA TRP A 200 -5.69 -4.20 -14.50
C TRP A 200 -6.28 -5.51 -13.98
N ASP A 201 -5.45 -6.45 -13.53
CA ASP A 201 -5.93 -7.73 -13.02
C ASP A 201 -6.84 -7.54 -11.79
N TYR A 202 -6.49 -6.64 -10.87
CA TYR A 202 -7.35 -6.32 -9.73
C TYR A 202 -8.74 -5.81 -10.15
N LEU A 203 -8.81 -4.87 -11.10
CA LEU A 203 -10.10 -4.33 -11.55
C LEU A 203 -10.90 -5.33 -12.38
N ARG A 204 -10.24 -6.16 -13.19
CA ARG A 204 -10.93 -7.24 -13.91
C ARG A 204 -11.53 -8.24 -12.93
N ASP A 205 -10.78 -8.67 -11.93
CA ASP A 205 -11.23 -9.72 -11.02
C ASP A 205 -12.37 -9.23 -10.08
N ASN A 206 -12.48 -7.93 -9.83
CA ASN A 206 -13.50 -7.34 -8.94
C ASN A 206 -14.66 -6.63 -9.67
N PHE A 207 -14.41 -6.08 -10.87
CA PHE A 207 -15.34 -5.18 -11.57
C PHE A 207 -15.38 -5.42 -13.09
N GLU A 208 -15.17 -6.68 -13.53
CA GLU A 208 -15.07 -7.08 -14.95
C GLU A 208 -16.09 -6.39 -15.87
N LYS A 209 -17.37 -6.42 -15.50
CA LYS A 209 -18.46 -5.85 -16.31
C LYS A 209 -18.32 -4.35 -16.49
N SER A 210 -17.93 -3.65 -15.43
CA SER A 210 -17.82 -2.18 -15.41
C SER A 210 -16.64 -1.70 -16.26
N ILE A 211 -15.52 -2.43 -16.26
CA ILE A 211 -14.30 -2.01 -16.95
C ILE A 211 -14.07 -2.67 -18.32
N ARG A 212 -14.96 -3.56 -18.77
CA ARG A 212 -14.77 -4.37 -20.00
C ARG A 212 -14.41 -3.54 -21.24
N LYS A 213 -14.93 -2.33 -21.37
CA LYS A 213 -14.65 -1.44 -22.51
C LYS A 213 -13.20 -0.92 -22.54
N LEU A 214 -12.46 -1.03 -21.43
CA LEU A 214 -11.05 -0.62 -21.31
C LEU A 214 -10.06 -1.67 -21.87
N GLU A 215 -10.49 -2.92 -22.04
CA GLU A 215 -9.64 -4.08 -22.37
C GLU A 215 -8.77 -3.90 -23.61
N HIS A 216 -9.33 -3.35 -24.70
CA HIS A 216 -8.64 -3.36 -25.99
C HIS A 216 -7.79 -2.10 -26.26
N LEU A 217 -8.30 -0.92 -25.90
CA LEU A 217 -7.62 0.35 -26.21
C LEU A 217 -6.89 0.93 -25.01
N TYR A 218 -7.53 0.97 -23.85
CA TYR A 218 -7.00 1.69 -22.69
C TYR A 218 -5.83 0.95 -22.04
N TRP A 219 -6.01 -0.33 -21.64
CA TRP A 219 -5.00 -1.04 -20.85
C TRP A 219 -3.67 -1.23 -21.57
N PRO A 220 -3.61 -1.62 -22.86
CA PRO A 220 -2.35 -1.71 -23.58
C PRO A 220 -1.61 -0.37 -23.61
N ARG A 221 -2.33 0.74 -23.86
CA ARG A 221 -1.75 2.09 -23.86
C ARG A 221 -1.32 2.54 -22.46
N ALA A 222 -2.13 2.30 -21.43
CA ALA A 222 -1.79 2.66 -20.06
C ALA A 222 -0.52 1.93 -19.57
N MET A 223 -0.34 0.66 -19.96
CA MET A 223 0.84 -0.13 -19.63
C MET A 223 2.13 0.45 -20.23
N GLU A 224 2.05 1.04 -21.43
CA GLU A 224 3.17 1.71 -22.09
C GLU A 224 3.42 3.13 -21.55
N LEU A 225 2.35 3.87 -21.27
CA LEU A 225 2.39 5.30 -20.96
C LEU A 225 2.70 5.55 -19.48
N ALA A 226 1.96 4.93 -18.56
CA ALA A 226 2.02 5.27 -17.12
C ALA A 226 3.45 5.27 -16.54
N PRO A 227 4.35 4.33 -16.89
CA PRO A 227 5.72 4.32 -16.38
C PRO A 227 6.59 5.50 -16.79
N ARG A 228 6.12 6.34 -17.72
CA ARG A 228 6.85 7.49 -18.28
C ARG A 228 6.16 8.83 -17.98
N LEU A 229 5.04 8.79 -17.27
CA LEU A 229 4.24 9.96 -16.90
C LEU A 229 4.60 10.42 -15.48
N SER A 230 4.47 11.73 -15.21
CA SER A 230 4.54 12.25 -13.84
C SER A 230 3.34 11.79 -13.01
N CYS A 231 3.39 11.96 -11.68
CA CYS A 231 2.25 11.61 -10.80
C CYS A 231 0.96 12.36 -11.19
N THR A 232 1.05 13.63 -11.59
CA THR A 232 -0.09 14.42 -12.08
C THR A 232 -0.67 13.84 -13.38
N GLN A 233 0.19 13.51 -14.33
CA GLN A 233 -0.23 12.92 -15.61
C GLN A 233 -0.80 11.51 -15.41
N ARG A 234 -0.26 10.72 -14.48
CA ARG A 234 -0.83 9.42 -14.09
C ARG A 234 -2.21 9.56 -13.46
N ALA A 235 -2.43 10.61 -12.67
CA ALA A 235 -3.75 10.92 -12.11
C ALA A 235 -4.79 11.14 -13.21
N GLU A 236 -4.45 11.92 -14.23
CA GLU A 236 -5.30 12.15 -15.40
C GLU A 236 -5.54 10.85 -16.18
N LEU A 237 -4.48 10.07 -16.45
CA LEU A 237 -4.58 8.78 -17.14
C LEU A 237 -5.50 7.81 -16.39
N PHE A 238 -5.38 7.70 -15.07
CA PHE A 238 -6.17 6.80 -14.24
C PHE A 238 -7.53 7.35 -13.83
N SER A 239 -7.84 8.62 -14.12
CA SER A 239 -9.09 9.26 -13.72
C SER A 239 -10.35 8.54 -14.19
N ILE A 240 -10.26 7.88 -15.35
CA ILE A 240 -11.31 7.04 -15.92
C ILE A 240 -11.73 5.87 -15.01
N LEU A 241 -10.86 5.43 -14.10
CA LEU A 241 -11.10 4.33 -13.16
C LEU A 241 -11.92 4.74 -11.94
N TRP A 242 -12.14 6.05 -11.75
CA TRP A 242 -12.94 6.61 -10.67
C TRP A 242 -13.88 7.71 -11.17
N GLY A 243 -14.43 7.53 -12.38
CA GLY A 243 -15.50 8.39 -12.88
C GLY A 243 -15.06 9.80 -13.26
N GLU A 244 -13.76 10.02 -13.52
CA GLU A 244 -13.15 11.34 -13.74
C GLU A 244 -13.45 12.35 -12.61
N GLN A 245 -13.77 11.87 -11.40
CA GLN A 245 -14.09 12.73 -10.26
C GLN A 245 -12.87 13.58 -9.85
N PRO A 246 -12.97 14.93 -9.86
CA PRO A 246 -11.86 15.81 -9.54
C PRO A 246 -11.30 15.59 -8.14
N GLU A 247 -12.16 15.29 -7.16
CA GLU A 247 -11.80 15.09 -5.76
C GLU A 247 -10.90 13.87 -5.58
N LEU A 248 -11.25 12.75 -6.22
CA LEU A 248 -10.46 11.52 -6.19
C LEU A 248 -9.15 11.68 -6.96
N THR A 249 -9.18 12.40 -8.09
CA THR A 249 -7.99 12.72 -8.87
C THR A 249 -7.01 13.60 -8.08
N ASN A 250 -7.52 14.63 -7.40
CA ASN A 250 -6.71 15.52 -6.55
C ASN A 250 -6.15 14.77 -5.34
N LEU A 251 -6.94 13.88 -4.71
CA LEU A 251 -6.47 13.02 -3.62
C LEU A 251 -5.33 12.12 -4.08
N TYR A 252 -5.45 11.49 -5.26
CA TYR A 252 -4.35 10.72 -5.85
C TYR A 252 -3.08 11.57 -6.00
N ILE A 253 -3.19 12.76 -6.60
CA ILE A 253 -2.05 13.66 -6.80
C ILE A 253 -1.38 14.01 -5.47
N GLN A 254 -2.16 14.36 -4.44
CA GLN A 254 -1.64 14.71 -3.12
C GLN A 254 -0.83 13.56 -2.50
N LEU A 255 -1.41 12.35 -2.47
CA LEU A 255 -0.77 11.19 -1.87
C LEU A 255 0.44 10.69 -2.69
N ALA A 256 0.31 10.64 -4.02
CA ALA A 256 1.39 10.26 -4.93
C ALA A 256 2.57 11.25 -4.88
N SER A 257 2.30 12.55 -4.76
CA SER A 257 3.34 13.57 -4.58
C SER A 257 4.10 13.39 -3.27
N THR A 258 3.43 12.95 -2.21
CA THR A 258 4.10 12.63 -0.94
C THR A 258 4.95 11.36 -1.05
N LEU A 259 4.48 10.33 -1.73
CA LEU A 259 5.32 9.16 -2.05
C LEU A 259 6.54 9.56 -2.87
N GLN A 260 6.40 10.47 -3.85
CA GLN A 260 7.51 10.99 -4.63
C GLN A 260 8.54 11.73 -3.77
N ARG A 261 8.09 12.58 -2.82
CA ARG A 261 8.99 13.26 -1.87
C ARG A 261 9.74 12.27 -0.96
N LEU A 262 9.12 11.14 -0.64
CA LEU A 262 9.74 10.04 0.11
C LEU A 262 10.61 9.12 -0.77
N GLY A 263 10.83 9.48 -2.04
CA GLY A 263 11.63 8.69 -2.99
C GLY A 263 10.99 7.35 -3.34
N HIS A 264 9.67 7.22 -3.20
CA HIS A 264 8.91 5.98 -3.34
C HIS A 264 9.44 4.83 -2.47
N ALA A 265 10.00 5.15 -1.30
CA ALA A 265 10.46 4.14 -0.36
C ALA A 265 9.27 3.29 0.15
N PRO A 266 9.40 1.96 0.22
CA PRO A 266 8.31 1.09 0.69
C PRO A 266 8.07 1.22 2.20
N ARG A 267 9.02 1.84 2.92
CA ARG A 267 9.02 2.00 4.36
C ARG A 267 9.54 3.36 4.76
N VAL A 268 9.05 3.86 5.88
CA VAL A 268 9.57 5.04 6.56
C VAL A 268 9.72 4.74 8.05
N PHE A 269 10.64 5.45 8.68
CA PHE A 269 10.77 5.51 10.13
C PHE A 269 10.24 6.84 10.64
N ALA A 270 9.30 6.80 11.57
CA ALA A 270 8.61 7.95 12.10
C ALA A 270 8.91 8.18 13.60
N PRO A 271 8.81 9.42 14.10
CA PRO A 271 8.99 9.73 15.51
C PRO A 271 7.84 9.15 16.32
N LEU A 272 8.07 8.91 17.61
CA LEU A 272 7.06 8.34 18.50
C LEU A 272 5.77 9.17 18.58
N SER A 273 5.86 10.49 18.32
CA SER A 273 4.74 11.42 18.32
C SER A 273 3.62 11.08 17.34
N VAL A 274 3.88 10.26 16.31
CA VAL A 274 2.81 9.78 15.39
C VAL A 274 1.88 8.76 16.05
N LEU A 275 2.29 8.14 17.16
CA LEU A 275 1.48 7.17 17.90
C LEU A 275 0.91 7.78 19.17
N VAL A 276 1.75 8.48 19.94
CA VAL A 276 1.40 9.03 21.25
C VAL A 276 2.12 10.35 21.53
N SER A 277 1.43 11.27 22.20
CA SER A 277 2.01 12.48 22.78
C SER A 277 2.04 12.36 24.31
N ARG A 278 2.98 13.05 24.97
CA ARG A 278 3.03 13.13 26.44
C ARG A 278 1.87 14.00 26.94
N ASP A 279 1.16 13.52 27.94
CA ASP A 279 0.08 14.25 28.62
C ASP A 279 0.20 14.03 30.13
N GLY A 280 0.80 15.01 30.82
CA GLY A 280 1.24 14.85 32.22
C GLY A 280 2.20 13.67 32.39
N ASP A 281 1.88 12.79 33.36
CA ASP A 281 2.63 11.54 33.61
C ASP A 281 2.23 10.39 32.65
N GLY A 282 1.27 10.63 31.75
CA GLY A 282 0.71 9.63 30.85
C GLY A 282 0.99 9.89 29.36
N TYR A 283 0.18 9.23 28.54
CA TYR A 283 0.19 9.37 27.08
C TYR A 283 -1.21 9.68 26.57
N SER A 284 -1.28 10.52 25.55
CA SER A 284 -2.49 10.81 24.79
C SER A 284 -2.35 10.31 23.36
N GLN A 285 -3.45 9.80 22.81
CA GLN A 285 -3.55 9.26 21.44
C GLN A 285 -4.28 10.21 20.48
N ARG A 286 -4.54 11.46 20.90
CA ARG A 286 -5.39 12.40 20.16
C ARG A 286 -4.94 12.61 18.71
N ASP A 287 -3.64 12.59 18.46
CA ASP A 287 -3.02 12.86 17.16
C ASP A 287 -2.36 11.61 16.56
N SER A 288 -2.83 10.43 16.99
CA SER A 288 -2.31 9.14 16.54
C SER A 288 -2.73 8.83 15.11
N ILE A 289 -1.78 8.42 14.27
CA ILE A 289 -2.07 7.89 12.92
C ILE A 289 -2.87 6.59 12.96
N MET A 290 -2.93 5.94 14.14
CA MET A 290 -3.76 4.76 14.35
C MET A 290 -5.24 5.11 14.26
N ASN A 291 -5.64 6.34 14.63
CA ASN A 291 -7.05 6.73 14.66
C ASN A 291 -7.54 7.13 13.26
N VAL A 292 -8.62 6.50 12.77
CA VAL A 292 -9.23 6.85 11.48
C VAL A 292 -9.74 8.30 11.45
N ASP A 293 -10.17 8.86 12.58
CA ASP A 293 -10.64 10.25 12.66
C ASP A 293 -9.53 11.24 12.26
N MET A 294 -8.27 10.80 12.24
CA MET A 294 -7.15 11.57 11.70
C MET A 294 -7.39 11.99 10.25
N LEU A 295 -8.08 11.16 9.45
CA LEU A 295 -8.37 11.46 8.05
C LEU A 295 -9.35 12.62 7.87
N GLU A 296 -10.19 12.94 8.86
CA GLU A 296 -11.09 14.09 8.82
C GLU A 296 -10.34 15.43 8.79
N ARG A 297 -9.05 15.43 9.15
CA ARG A 297 -8.20 16.62 9.15
C ARG A 297 -7.57 16.90 7.78
N LEU A 298 -7.81 16.06 6.77
CA LEU A 298 -7.23 16.21 5.44
C LEU A 298 -7.57 17.59 4.86
N GLY A 299 -6.54 18.34 4.46
CA GLY A 299 -6.70 19.69 3.91
C GLY A 299 -7.03 20.78 4.95
N SER A 300 -7.02 20.46 6.24
CA SER A 300 -7.24 21.43 7.32
C SER A 300 -5.94 22.03 7.85
N SER A 301 -6.02 23.17 8.54
CA SER A 301 -4.88 23.79 9.24
C SER A 301 -4.35 22.99 10.43
N ARG A 302 -5.02 21.89 10.81
CA ARG A 302 -4.60 20.97 11.88
C ARG A 302 -3.71 19.84 11.38
N ASP A 303 -3.50 19.73 10.07
CA ASP A 303 -2.59 18.76 9.44
C ASP A 303 -1.15 19.28 9.51
N LEU A 304 -0.51 19.09 10.67
CA LEU A 304 0.86 19.53 10.91
C LEU A 304 1.87 18.53 10.33
N PRO A 305 3.02 19.00 9.82
CA PRO A 305 4.03 18.11 9.30
C PRO A 305 4.73 17.33 10.43
N VAL A 306 5.13 16.11 10.11
CA VAL A 306 6.02 15.26 10.89
C VAL A 306 7.21 14.86 10.03
N GLU A 307 8.40 14.87 10.63
CA GLU A 307 9.63 14.44 9.97
C GLU A 307 9.71 12.91 9.98
N VAL A 308 9.84 12.29 8.79
CA VAL A 308 10.02 10.84 8.67
C VAL A 308 11.24 10.52 7.83
N CYS A 309 11.93 9.43 8.14
CA CYS A 309 13.12 9.00 7.41
C CYS A 309 12.75 7.87 6.43
N PRO A 310 12.81 8.08 5.10
CA PRO A 310 12.56 7.03 4.12
C PRO A 310 13.61 5.92 4.16
N ALA A 311 13.19 4.67 3.96
CA ALA A 311 14.06 3.51 4.01
C ALA A 311 13.97 2.64 2.74
N PRO A 312 14.70 2.99 1.66
CA PRO A 312 14.87 2.12 0.50
C PRO A 312 15.77 0.91 0.87
N GLY A 313 15.14 -0.23 1.13
CA GLY A 313 15.86 -1.41 1.62
C GLY A 313 16.34 -1.19 3.06
N ASP A 314 17.62 -1.45 3.32
CA ASP A 314 18.24 -1.28 4.65
C ASP A 314 18.88 0.10 4.86
N ASN A 315 18.93 0.93 3.81
CA ASN A 315 19.49 2.27 3.88
C ASN A 315 18.43 3.25 4.40
N LEU A 316 18.82 4.12 5.33
CA LEU A 316 17.98 5.21 5.82
C LEU A 316 18.37 6.52 5.16
N LEU A 317 17.41 7.20 4.54
CA LEU A 317 17.58 8.52 3.95
C LEU A 317 17.33 9.64 4.98
N PRO A 318 17.78 10.88 4.72
CA PRO A 318 17.48 12.03 5.57
C PRO A 318 15.98 12.22 5.81
N ALA A 319 15.65 12.85 6.93
CA ALA A 319 14.27 13.14 7.30
C ALA A 319 13.59 14.07 6.27
N VAL A 320 12.32 13.78 6.01
CA VAL A 320 11.44 14.53 5.10
C VAL A 320 10.14 14.85 5.83
N GLY A 321 9.78 16.13 5.88
CA GLY A 321 8.53 16.60 6.45
C GLY A 321 7.32 16.20 5.62
N VAL A 322 6.40 15.44 6.19
CA VAL A 322 5.13 15.02 5.57
C VAL A 322 3.95 15.39 6.46
N PRO A 323 2.82 15.86 5.89
CA PRO A 323 1.61 16.07 6.69
C PRO A 323 1.18 14.76 7.35
N VAL A 324 0.88 14.80 8.65
CA VAL A 324 0.59 13.59 9.44
C VAL A 324 -0.65 12.86 8.93
N VAL A 325 -1.63 13.57 8.36
CA VAL A 325 -2.82 12.94 7.75
C VAL A 325 -2.46 12.16 6.51
N GLN A 326 -1.57 12.70 5.67
CA GLN A 326 -1.08 12.00 4.49
C GLN A 326 -0.24 10.79 4.88
N LEU A 327 0.56 10.88 5.95
CA LEU A 327 1.28 9.72 6.49
C LEU A 327 0.30 8.64 6.95
N ALA A 328 -0.77 9.00 7.67
CA ALA A 328 -1.81 8.06 8.10
C ALA A 328 -2.49 7.39 6.88
N ALA A 329 -2.89 8.17 5.87
CA ALA A 329 -3.52 7.65 4.65
C ALA A 329 -2.60 6.76 3.81
N LEU A 330 -1.30 7.04 3.80
CA LEU A 330 -0.30 6.27 3.06
C LEU A 330 0.17 5.01 3.81
N THR A 331 -0.12 4.87 5.11
CA THR A 331 0.39 3.75 5.92
C THR A 331 -0.51 2.53 5.75
N ALA A 332 0.07 1.45 5.21
CA ALA A 332 -0.59 0.16 5.08
C ALA A 332 -0.44 -0.69 6.36
N GLU A 333 0.77 -0.69 6.94
CA GLU A 333 1.13 -1.55 8.08
C GLU A 333 2.08 -0.80 9.02
N MET A 334 1.82 -0.85 10.33
CA MET A 334 2.74 -0.42 11.38
C MET A 334 3.38 -1.65 12.02
N ILE A 335 4.69 -1.63 12.21
CA ILE A 335 5.42 -2.69 12.93
C ILE A 335 5.44 -2.34 14.43
N PHE A 336 5.00 -3.28 15.27
CA PHE A 336 5.06 -3.20 16.73
C PHE A 336 6.01 -4.29 17.28
N PRO A 337 7.29 -3.95 17.54
CA PRO A 337 8.26 -4.90 18.10
C PRO A 337 7.88 -5.33 19.51
N LEU A 338 7.70 -6.62 19.76
CA LEU A 338 7.40 -7.17 21.08
C LEU A 338 8.69 -7.47 21.84
N VAL A 339 8.80 -7.00 23.09
CA VAL A 339 10.05 -7.11 23.87
C VAL A 339 10.09 -8.20 24.94
N ASN A 340 8.95 -8.70 25.40
CA ASN A 340 8.89 -9.75 26.43
C ASN A 340 8.38 -11.05 25.81
N PRO A 341 8.90 -12.24 26.18
CA PRO A 341 8.45 -13.53 25.63
C PRO A 341 6.94 -13.78 25.79
N THR A 342 6.35 -14.58 24.89
CA THR A 342 4.97 -15.07 24.96
C THR A 342 4.80 -16.06 26.10
N CYS A 343 3.54 -16.32 26.46
CA CYS A 343 3.19 -17.43 27.33
C CYS A 343 3.47 -18.81 26.69
N ASP A 344 3.29 -18.93 25.37
CA ASP A 344 3.54 -20.17 24.61
C ASP A 344 4.79 -20.02 23.72
N PRO A 345 5.86 -20.81 23.94
CA PRO A 345 7.08 -20.76 23.12
C PRO A 345 6.89 -21.05 21.63
N GLN A 346 5.80 -21.73 21.23
CA GLN A 346 5.56 -22.10 19.83
C GLN A 346 5.22 -20.89 18.95
N VAL A 347 4.68 -19.83 19.55
CA VAL A 347 4.28 -18.59 18.84
C VAL A 347 5.37 -17.51 18.84
N GLU A 348 6.53 -17.78 19.45
CA GLU A 348 7.69 -16.86 19.46
C GLU A 348 8.25 -16.59 18.04
N GLN A 349 8.10 -17.54 17.13
CA GLN A 349 8.62 -17.47 15.75
C GLN A 349 7.57 -17.00 14.74
N VAL A 350 6.41 -16.55 15.20
CA VAL A 350 5.26 -16.19 14.38
C VAL A 350 4.93 -14.71 14.59
N ASP A 351 4.75 -13.98 13.50
CA ASP A 351 4.20 -12.63 13.53
C ASP A 351 2.68 -12.68 13.59
N LEU A 352 2.05 -11.75 14.30
CA LEU A 352 0.59 -11.59 14.30
C LEU A 352 0.21 -10.30 13.56
N LEU A 353 -0.77 -10.36 12.68
CA LEU A 353 -1.37 -9.18 12.04
C LEU A 353 -2.75 -8.91 12.60
N ASP A 354 -2.93 -7.72 13.14
CA ASP A 354 -4.22 -7.16 13.51
C ASP A 354 -4.72 -6.29 12.36
N PHE A 355 -5.66 -6.81 11.57
CA PHE A 355 -6.33 -6.01 10.55
C PHE A 355 -7.39 -5.15 11.22
N PRO A 356 -7.54 -3.86 10.86
CA PRO A 356 -8.68 -3.07 11.31
C PRO A 356 -9.97 -3.82 10.92
N GLY A 357 -11.01 -3.68 11.74
CA GLY A 357 -12.20 -4.46 11.48
C GLY A 357 -13.01 -3.92 10.28
N TYR A 358 -14.24 -4.40 10.15
CA TYR A 358 -15.08 -4.09 9.00
C TYR A 358 -16.00 -2.88 9.27
N ARG A 359 -15.75 -1.77 8.57
CA ARG A 359 -16.69 -0.64 8.50
C ARG A 359 -17.70 -0.83 7.37
N GLY A 360 -18.94 -0.40 7.63
CA GLY A 360 -19.96 -0.31 6.59
C GLY A 360 -19.58 0.69 5.50
N ARG A 361 -19.88 0.34 4.25
CA ARG A 361 -19.63 1.22 3.09
C ARG A 361 -20.56 2.42 3.09
N LEU A 362 -20.08 3.53 2.55
CA LEU A 362 -20.88 4.74 2.41
C LEU A 362 -21.74 4.63 1.15
N GLY A 363 -22.97 5.14 1.18
CA GLY A 363 -23.85 5.23 0.00
C GLY A 363 -23.80 6.62 -0.60
N ILE A 364 -22.63 7.02 -1.11
CA ILE A 364 -22.37 8.38 -1.58
C ILE A 364 -23.21 8.65 -2.84
N ARG A 365 -23.91 9.78 -2.83
CA ARG A 365 -24.59 10.34 -4.00
C ARG A 365 -23.70 11.47 -4.50
N SER A 366 -23.12 11.29 -5.68
CA SER A 366 -22.26 12.28 -6.33
C SER A 366 -23.03 13.03 -7.39
#